data_AF-A0A0R3VV36-F1
#
_entry.id   AF-A0A0R3VV36-F1
#
_cell.length_a   1.000
_cell.length_b   1.000
_cell.length_c   1.000
_cell.angle_alpha   90.00
_cell.angle_beta   90.00
_cell.angle_gamma   90.00
#
_symmetry.space_group_name_H-M   'P 1'
#
loop_
_entity.id
_entity.type
_entity.pdbx_description
1 polymer ?
#
loop_
_entity_poly.entity_id
_entity_poly.type
_entity_poly.pdbx_seq_one_letter_code
_entity_poly.pdbx_strand_id
1 'polypeptide(L)'
;MPAALRVAAKLLFFLAICLLIGYMCNFFRFDRILRAVTLPRTHPSYCRWPPLNLDEIRIANNTYNITLCTQPHRNASTFNSSITYPVKSIFNITTDDRWISFEELGESPRSMWELVIYPNIYRTYPQDVPIGDIVKAIKSGSLVSAKPDYNYPIRILKTSHSVCSDNTTHDLVMVVKSGILNWERRRLFRAFMRREKKLNPNTKVGVVFSLGVPRQYGGRKFDRDGHEMVLGGPAGDLMDEYNGRGNEVMQKIEEEMRMYDDIVLADYEDTYYNLTWKTVTNLRWISAFCDKRRNDVFMIIDDDHRMNVSMLMQFLASVPRDKKRTSIFGRIAYGDYASRSPQYKLYLSYREIPWDLMCPYPRGFCQLVGADIVDDMAIGSAYTRYPYVHEDVYLGLLAFKLGIPLQHVNTMFDHRELGNPELNSSPFMVAESSYWKMTRL
;
A
#
# COMPACT_ATOMS: atom_id res chain seq x y z
N MET A 1 25.34 -20.69 -70.84
CA MET A 1 24.15 -20.70 -69.97
C MET A 1 23.87 -19.29 -69.42
N PRO A 2 23.02 -18.46 -70.06
CA PRO A 2 22.77 -17.11 -69.53
C PRO A 2 21.31 -16.62 -69.51
N ALA A 3 20.31 -17.44 -69.86
CA ALA A 3 18.91 -17.02 -69.87
C ALA A 3 18.17 -17.36 -68.57
N ALA A 4 18.29 -18.60 -68.07
CA ALA A 4 17.57 -19.07 -66.88
C ALA A 4 17.96 -18.34 -65.58
N LEU A 5 19.24 -18.02 -65.39
CA LEU A 5 19.70 -17.27 -64.21
C LEU A 5 19.15 -15.82 -64.17
N ARG A 6 18.98 -15.18 -65.34
CA ARG A 6 18.43 -13.81 -65.41
C ARG A 6 16.93 -13.76 -65.07
N VAL A 7 16.19 -14.80 -65.43
CA VAL A 7 14.76 -14.92 -65.08
C VAL A 7 14.61 -15.21 -63.58
N ALA A 8 15.42 -16.11 -63.03
CA ALA A 8 15.42 -16.41 -61.59
C ALA A 8 15.78 -15.18 -60.73
N ALA A 9 16.77 -14.40 -61.14
CA ALA A 9 17.15 -13.17 -60.44
C ALA A 9 16.03 -12.10 -60.47
N LYS A 10 15.32 -11.97 -61.60
CA LYS A 10 14.16 -11.06 -61.70
C LYS A 10 13.00 -11.53 -60.82
N LEU A 11 12.71 -12.82 -60.77
CA LEU A 11 11.67 -13.40 -59.91
C LEU A 11 11.96 -13.20 -58.42
N LEU A 12 13.21 -13.41 -57.98
CA LEU A 12 13.65 -13.18 -56.60
C LEU A 12 13.57 -11.69 -56.23
N PHE A 13 13.93 -10.79 -57.15
CA PHE A 13 13.81 -9.35 -56.95
C PHE A 13 12.35 -8.90 -56.80
N PHE A 14 11.45 -9.43 -57.63
CA PHE A 14 10.01 -9.18 -57.50
C PHE A 14 9.44 -9.73 -56.19
N LEU A 15 9.86 -10.92 -55.75
CA LEU A 15 9.43 -11.49 -54.46
C LEU A 15 9.90 -10.64 -53.28
N ALA A 16 11.14 -10.14 -53.32
CA ALA A 16 11.69 -9.26 -52.30
C ALA A 16 10.94 -7.92 -52.22
N ILE A 17 10.57 -7.34 -53.38
CA ILE A 17 9.74 -6.12 -53.42
C ILE A 17 8.34 -6.40 -52.88
N CYS A 18 7.72 -7.52 -53.21
CA CYS A 18 6.39 -7.88 -52.68
C CYS A 18 6.42 -8.09 -51.16
N LEU A 19 7.49 -8.69 -50.62
CA LEU A 19 7.68 -8.85 -49.17
C LEU A 19 7.93 -7.49 -48.48
N LEU A 20 8.71 -6.60 -49.09
CA LEU A 20 8.93 -5.23 -48.60
C LEU A 20 7.64 -4.40 -48.62
N ILE A 21 6.84 -4.49 -49.68
CA ILE A 21 5.54 -3.82 -49.77
C ILE A 21 4.57 -4.42 -48.74
N GLY A 22 4.56 -5.74 -48.55
CA GLY A 22 3.78 -6.40 -47.51
C GLY A 22 4.17 -5.97 -46.09
N TYR A 23 5.47 -5.82 -45.83
CA TYR A 23 5.99 -5.34 -44.55
C TYR A 23 5.66 -3.86 -44.33
N MET A 24 5.81 -3.01 -45.36
CA MET A 24 5.44 -1.60 -45.31
C MET A 24 3.92 -1.40 -45.15
N CYS A 25 3.09 -2.20 -45.83
CA CYS A 25 1.64 -2.19 -45.66
C CYS A 25 1.22 -2.64 -44.26
N ASN A 26 1.89 -3.65 -43.68
CA ASN A 26 1.67 -4.04 -42.28
C ASN A 26 2.19 -2.98 -41.29
N PHE A 27 3.31 -2.33 -41.59
CA PHE A 27 3.86 -1.24 -40.79
C PHE A 27 2.90 -0.04 -40.79
N PHE A 28 2.37 0.39 -41.94
CA PHE A 28 1.36 1.45 -42.04
C PHE A 28 0.00 1.05 -41.45
N ARG A 29 -0.34 -0.24 -41.40
CA ARG A 29 -1.54 -0.75 -40.70
C ARG A 29 -1.36 -0.75 -39.18
N PHE A 30 -0.14 -1.02 -38.70
CA PHE A 30 0.25 -0.87 -37.29
C PHE A 30 0.30 0.60 -36.87
N ASP A 31 0.80 1.49 -37.75
CA ASP A 31 0.88 2.94 -37.50
C ASP A 31 -0.51 3.61 -37.51
N ARG A 32 -1.49 3.04 -38.24
CA ARG A 32 -2.90 3.45 -38.16
C ARG A 32 -3.60 2.99 -36.88
N ILE A 33 -3.12 1.95 -36.21
CA ILE A 33 -3.60 1.51 -34.88
C ILE A 33 -2.87 2.28 -33.76
N LEU A 34 -1.73 2.90 -34.07
CA LEU A 34 -0.99 3.84 -33.22
C LEU A 34 -1.28 5.32 -33.53
N ARG A 35 -2.44 5.62 -34.14
CA ARG A 35 -3.03 6.95 -33.95
C ARG A 35 -3.47 7.04 -32.50
N ALA A 36 -2.59 7.63 -31.70
CA ALA A 36 -2.92 8.20 -30.42
C ALA A 36 -4.32 8.81 -30.52
N VAL A 37 -5.28 8.19 -29.84
CA VAL A 37 -6.43 8.92 -29.35
C VAL A 37 -5.80 9.99 -28.47
N THR A 38 -5.59 11.17 -29.03
CA THR A 38 -5.41 12.39 -28.28
C THR A 38 -6.70 12.57 -27.51
N LEU A 39 -6.78 11.89 -26.36
CA LEU A 39 -7.66 12.29 -25.28
C LEU A 39 -7.46 13.79 -25.11
N PRO A 40 -8.53 14.58 -24.96
CA PRO A 40 -8.38 16.01 -24.72
C PRO A 40 -7.37 16.16 -23.59
N ARG A 41 -6.27 16.89 -23.85
CA ARG A 41 -5.38 17.40 -22.81
C ARG A 41 -6.24 18.27 -21.90
N THR A 42 -6.94 17.66 -20.95
CA THR A 42 -7.23 18.32 -19.70
C THR A 42 -5.87 18.43 -19.02
N HIS A 43 -5.12 19.48 -19.35
CA HIS A 43 -4.17 20.00 -18.37
C HIS A 43 -4.99 20.16 -17.09
N PRO A 44 -4.66 19.47 -15.98
CA PRO A 44 -5.31 19.82 -14.74
C PRO A 44 -4.72 21.17 -14.37
N SER A 45 -5.39 22.24 -14.77
CA SER A 45 -5.22 23.55 -14.14
C SER A 45 -5.54 23.46 -12.64
N TYR A 46 -6.07 22.32 -12.17
CA TYR A 46 -6.46 22.05 -10.79
C TYR A 46 -6.00 20.64 -10.36
N CYS A 47 -4.95 20.56 -9.53
CA CYS A 47 -4.51 19.30 -8.90
C CYS A 47 -5.15 19.16 -7.51
N ARG A 48 -6.18 18.32 -7.37
CA ARG A 48 -6.88 18.08 -6.11
C ARG A 48 -6.89 16.59 -5.75
N TRP A 49 -6.91 16.29 -4.45
CA TRP A 49 -7.20 14.93 -3.94
C TRP A 49 -8.17 14.99 -2.73
N PRO A 50 -9.12 14.05 -2.59
CA PRO A 50 -9.49 12.99 -3.54
C PRO A 50 -10.07 13.56 -4.85
N PRO A 51 -10.08 12.79 -5.94
CA PRO A 51 -10.74 13.19 -7.18
C PRO A 51 -12.25 13.39 -6.96
N LEU A 52 -12.89 14.30 -7.71
CA LEU A 52 -14.34 14.52 -7.61
C LEU A 52 -15.15 13.35 -8.15
N ASN A 53 -14.60 12.67 -9.14
CA ASN A 53 -15.14 11.47 -9.75
C ASN A 53 -13.97 10.64 -10.31
N LEU A 54 -14.20 9.35 -10.55
CA LEU A 54 -13.13 8.45 -10.98
C LEU A 54 -12.58 8.75 -12.38
N ASP A 55 -13.30 9.51 -13.22
CA ASP A 55 -12.83 9.85 -14.56
C ASP A 55 -11.63 10.81 -14.55
N GLU A 56 -11.48 11.63 -13.50
CA GLU A 56 -10.32 12.50 -13.32
C GLU A 56 -9.00 11.73 -13.19
N ILE A 57 -9.07 10.49 -12.72
CA ILE A 57 -7.91 9.60 -12.54
C ILE A 57 -7.96 8.39 -13.47
N ARG A 58 -8.96 8.28 -14.35
CA ARG A 58 -9.12 7.14 -15.27
C ARG A 58 -8.17 7.28 -16.45
N ILE A 59 -7.45 6.20 -16.74
CA ILE A 59 -6.64 5.98 -17.94
C ILE A 59 -7.38 4.95 -18.83
N ALA A 60 -6.79 4.55 -19.95
CA ALA A 60 -7.34 3.50 -20.83
C ALA A 60 -7.67 2.19 -20.09
N ASN A 61 -8.65 1.45 -20.62
CA ASN A 61 -9.02 0.08 -20.21
C ASN A 61 -9.47 -0.09 -18.74
N ASN A 62 -10.11 0.94 -18.16
CA ASN A 62 -10.51 1.00 -16.73
C ASN A 62 -9.32 0.83 -15.78
N THR A 63 -8.15 1.31 -16.19
CA THR A 63 -7.01 1.52 -15.31
C THR A 63 -7.12 2.91 -14.67
N TYR A 64 -6.70 3.08 -13.42
CA TYR A 64 -6.76 4.37 -12.73
C TYR A 64 -5.38 4.76 -12.20
N ASN A 65 -4.96 6.01 -12.41
CA ASN A 65 -3.73 6.55 -11.84
C ASN A 65 -4.00 7.14 -10.46
N ILE A 66 -3.56 6.45 -9.41
CA ILE A 66 -3.74 6.90 -8.02
C ILE A 66 -2.49 7.61 -7.49
N THR A 67 -1.58 8.06 -8.36
CA THR A 67 -0.50 8.97 -7.97
C THR A 67 -1.04 10.37 -7.77
N LEU A 68 -0.67 11.02 -6.66
CA LEU A 68 -1.23 12.32 -6.31
C LEU A 68 -0.78 13.39 -7.31
N CYS A 69 -1.71 14.21 -7.78
CA CYS A 69 -1.41 15.44 -8.51
C CYS A 69 -1.01 16.51 -7.50
N THR A 70 0.14 17.18 -7.70
CA THR A 70 0.55 18.32 -6.85
C THR A 70 1.04 19.46 -7.72
N GLN A 71 0.70 20.69 -7.33
CA GLN A 71 1.20 21.91 -7.97
C GLN A 71 2.03 22.70 -6.95
N PRO A 72 3.36 22.59 -6.99
CA PRO A 72 4.22 23.37 -6.11
C PRO A 72 4.22 24.85 -6.51
N HIS A 73 4.38 25.77 -5.56
CA HIS A 73 4.66 27.18 -5.88
C HIS A 73 5.91 27.30 -6.77
N ARG A 74 6.04 28.39 -7.57
CA ARG A 74 7.26 28.63 -8.39
C ARG A 74 8.55 28.64 -7.55
N ASN A 75 8.44 29.04 -6.29
CA ASN A 75 9.52 29.05 -5.30
C ASN A 75 9.40 27.92 -4.27
N ALA A 76 8.47 26.98 -4.45
CA ALA A 76 8.46 25.79 -3.61
C ALA A 76 9.78 25.09 -3.88
N SER A 77 10.59 25.01 -2.83
CA SER A 77 11.94 24.52 -2.94
C SER A 77 11.88 23.13 -3.57
N THR A 78 12.67 22.91 -4.61
CA THR A 78 13.25 21.58 -4.79
C THR A 78 14.11 21.40 -3.54
N PHE A 79 13.54 20.88 -2.46
CA PHE A 79 14.23 20.71 -1.18
C PHE A 79 15.31 19.64 -1.34
N ASN A 80 16.41 20.03 -1.99
CA ASN A 80 17.69 19.32 -2.02
C ASN A 80 18.56 19.75 -0.82
N SER A 81 18.07 20.62 0.06
CA SER A 81 18.71 20.87 1.36
C SER A 81 18.16 19.85 2.35
N SER A 82 19.03 18.97 2.82
CA SER A 82 18.70 18.07 3.93
C SER A 82 18.24 18.90 5.12
N ILE A 83 16.99 18.73 5.53
CA ILE A 83 16.47 19.39 6.73
C ILE A 83 17.34 18.95 7.90
N THR A 84 17.87 19.93 8.63
CA THR A 84 18.71 19.68 9.78
C THR A 84 18.00 20.08 11.06
N TYR A 85 18.38 19.42 12.15
CA TYR A 85 17.80 19.60 13.48
C TYR A 85 18.91 19.92 14.47
N PRO A 86 18.71 20.83 15.44
CA PRO A 86 19.68 21.02 16.50
C PRO A 86 19.90 19.70 17.24
N VAL A 87 21.15 19.28 17.45
CA VAL A 87 21.47 18.03 18.16
C VAL A 87 20.78 17.99 19.53
N LYS A 88 20.80 19.11 20.27
CA LYS A 88 20.12 19.28 21.56
C LYS A 88 18.59 19.10 21.56
N SER A 89 17.95 19.13 20.39
CA SER A 89 16.50 18.86 20.26
C SER A 89 16.19 17.37 20.09
N ILE A 90 17.19 16.60 19.66
CA ILE A 90 17.10 15.17 19.33
C ILE A 90 17.76 14.31 20.41
N PHE A 91 18.86 14.78 21.00
CA PHE A 91 19.62 14.13 22.05
C PHE A 91 19.74 15.06 23.25
N ASN A 92 19.71 14.51 24.47
CA ASN A 92 19.90 15.24 25.71
C ASN A 92 21.38 15.58 25.94
N ILE A 93 21.96 16.32 25.00
CA ILE A 93 23.35 16.77 24.96
C ILE A 93 23.33 18.29 24.83
N THR A 94 23.44 18.99 25.96
CA THR A 94 23.26 20.45 26.02
C THR A 94 24.46 21.23 25.50
N THR A 95 25.62 20.60 25.38
CA THR A 95 26.88 21.22 24.95
C THR A 95 27.13 21.13 23.44
N ASP A 96 26.26 20.45 22.68
CA ASP A 96 26.42 20.27 21.23
C ASP A 96 25.47 21.19 20.44
N ASP A 97 26.03 22.28 19.90
CA ASP A 97 25.31 23.27 19.09
C ASP A 97 25.27 22.93 17.59
N ARG A 98 25.73 21.73 17.20
CA ARG A 98 25.64 21.28 15.81
C ARG A 98 24.19 21.04 15.40
N TRP A 99 24.00 21.09 14.09
CA TRP A 99 22.78 20.69 13.43
C TRP A 99 23.04 19.40 12.67
N ILE A 100 22.08 18.50 12.66
CA ILE A 100 22.21 17.16 12.09
C ILE A 100 21.07 16.85 11.14
N SER A 101 21.37 16.27 9.98
CA SER A 101 20.37 15.78 9.04
C SER A 101 19.87 14.38 9.38
N PHE A 102 18.81 13.93 8.71
CA PHE A 102 18.35 12.55 8.86
C PHE A 102 19.39 11.52 8.39
N GLU A 103 20.12 11.80 7.31
CA GLU A 103 21.18 10.92 6.82
C GLU A 103 22.32 10.79 7.84
N GLU A 104 22.75 11.93 8.42
CA GLU A 104 23.80 11.97 9.44
C GLU A 104 23.38 11.28 10.76
N LEU A 105 22.08 11.24 11.08
CA LEU A 105 21.58 10.43 12.21
C LEU A 105 21.88 8.94 12.00
N GLY A 106 21.72 8.43 10.79
CA GLY A 106 22.03 7.03 10.45
C GLY A 106 23.50 6.66 10.71
N GLU A 107 24.39 7.63 10.60
CA GLU A 107 25.86 7.47 10.76
C GLU A 107 26.37 7.84 12.16
N SER A 108 25.52 8.43 13.00
CA SER A 108 25.92 8.94 14.31
C SER A 108 26.46 7.86 15.26
N PRO A 109 27.43 8.19 16.15
CA PRO A 109 27.94 7.25 17.15
C PRO A 109 26.81 6.63 17.99
N ARG A 110 26.86 5.32 18.21
CA ARG A 110 25.82 4.60 18.96
C ARG A 110 25.68 5.07 20.41
N SER A 111 26.76 5.56 21.03
CA SER A 111 26.74 6.14 22.38
C SER A 111 25.80 7.35 22.51
N MET A 112 25.56 8.11 21.42
CA MET A 112 24.61 9.22 21.47
C MET A 112 23.17 8.76 21.64
N TRP A 113 22.84 7.54 21.18
CA TRP A 113 21.47 7.02 21.17
C TRP A 113 20.95 6.64 22.56
N GLU A 114 21.83 6.53 23.56
CA GLU A 114 21.44 6.42 24.98
C GLU A 114 20.76 7.69 25.49
N LEU A 115 21.01 8.83 24.84
CA LEU A 115 20.51 10.15 25.23
C LEU A 115 19.38 10.65 24.31
N VAL A 116 18.86 9.81 23.42
CA VAL A 116 17.83 10.20 22.46
C VAL A 116 16.54 10.64 23.15
N ILE A 117 15.89 11.67 22.60
CA ILE A 117 14.64 12.24 23.12
C ILE A 117 13.47 11.70 22.30
N TYR A 118 12.66 10.86 22.92
CA TYR A 118 11.37 10.44 22.38
C TYR A 118 10.25 11.38 22.86
N PRO A 119 9.26 11.74 22.02
CA PRO A 119 9.07 11.33 20.63
C PRO A 119 9.74 12.26 19.59
N ASN A 120 10.58 13.20 20.01
CA ASN A 120 11.16 14.23 19.12
C ASN A 120 11.89 13.63 17.92
N ILE A 121 12.65 12.56 18.15
CA ILE A 121 13.38 11.86 17.08
C ILE A 121 12.47 11.41 15.92
N TYR A 122 11.21 11.04 16.18
CA TYR A 122 10.29 10.60 15.11
C TYR A 122 9.91 11.72 14.15
N ARG A 123 10.00 12.98 14.58
CA ARG A 123 9.73 14.15 13.72
C ARG A 123 10.75 14.28 12.59
N THR A 124 11.93 13.71 12.75
CA THR A 124 12.97 13.78 11.72
C THR A 124 12.72 12.82 10.56
N TYR A 125 11.74 11.92 10.67
CA TYR A 125 11.47 10.93 9.63
C TYR A 125 11.11 11.59 8.29
N PRO A 126 11.81 11.28 7.18
CA PRO A 126 11.61 11.98 5.92
C PRO A 126 10.17 11.85 5.37
N GLN A 127 9.58 12.87 4.76
CA GLN A 127 10.03 14.25 4.49
C GLN A 127 9.44 15.19 5.56
N ASP A 128 10.22 15.99 6.27
CA ASP A 128 9.67 16.93 7.28
C ASP A 128 9.12 18.18 6.60
N VAL A 129 7.81 18.34 6.58
CA VAL A 129 7.10 19.42 5.89
C VAL A 129 5.90 19.85 6.75
N PRO A 130 5.34 21.05 6.55
CA PRO A 130 4.08 21.46 7.18
C PRO A 130 2.90 20.64 6.60
N ILE A 131 2.84 19.36 6.96
CA ILE A 131 2.00 18.35 6.32
C ILE A 131 0.51 18.67 6.47
N GLY A 132 0.10 19.27 7.59
CA GLY A 132 -1.29 19.71 7.79
C GLY A 132 -1.72 20.78 6.80
N ASP A 133 -0.85 21.73 6.46
CA ASP A 133 -1.16 22.78 5.48
C ASP A 133 -1.11 22.26 4.05
N ILE A 134 -0.17 21.35 3.76
CA ILE A 134 -0.09 20.64 2.48
C ILE A 134 -1.35 19.82 2.23
N VAL A 135 -1.83 19.07 3.24
CA VAL A 135 -3.08 18.30 3.15
C VAL A 135 -4.25 19.22 2.84
N LYS A 136 -4.39 20.34 3.55
CA LYS A 136 -5.46 21.34 3.28
C LYS A 136 -5.37 21.87 1.85
N ALA A 137 -4.16 22.26 1.41
CA ALA A 137 -3.93 22.79 0.07
C ALA A 137 -4.28 21.78 -1.02
N ILE A 138 -3.84 20.52 -0.91
CA ILE A 138 -4.17 19.47 -1.89
C ILE A 138 -5.68 19.17 -1.90
N LYS A 139 -6.33 19.16 -0.73
CA LYS A 139 -7.80 18.96 -0.64
C LYS A 139 -8.59 20.10 -1.29
N SER A 140 -8.07 21.32 -1.28
CA SER A 140 -8.66 22.50 -1.94
C SER A 140 -8.11 22.77 -3.34
N GLY A 141 -7.29 21.88 -3.90
CA GLY A 141 -6.64 22.06 -5.19
C GLY A 141 -5.73 23.29 -5.31
N SER A 142 -5.22 23.78 -4.18
CA SER A 142 -4.32 24.92 -4.07
C SER A 142 -2.86 24.52 -4.20
N LEU A 143 -1.99 25.51 -4.39
CA LEU A 143 -0.55 25.29 -4.50
C LEU A 143 0.03 24.78 -3.17
N VAL A 144 1.02 23.89 -3.26
CA VAL A 144 1.72 23.32 -2.10
C VAL A 144 3.07 24.00 -1.86
N SER A 145 3.45 24.10 -0.59
CA SER A 145 4.73 24.66 -0.14
C SER A 145 5.93 23.77 -0.43
N ALA A 146 5.73 22.46 -0.56
CA ALA A 146 6.77 21.48 -0.89
C ALA A 146 6.24 20.43 -1.88
N LYS A 147 7.11 19.96 -2.77
CA LYS A 147 6.82 18.82 -3.66
C LYS A 147 6.97 17.51 -2.86
N PRO A 148 6.13 16.48 -3.11
CA PRO A 148 6.28 15.19 -2.44
C PRO A 148 7.45 14.38 -3.01
N ASP A 149 8.34 13.90 -2.14
CA ASP A 149 9.49 13.07 -2.55
C ASP A 149 9.13 11.59 -2.68
N TYR A 150 8.04 11.16 -2.05
CA TYR A 150 7.61 9.76 -1.99
C TYR A 150 6.30 9.53 -2.73
N ASN A 151 6.04 10.29 -3.80
CA ASN A 151 4.84 10.15 -4.63
C ASN A 151 5.09 9.29 -5.87
N TYR A 152 5.42 8.03 -5.66
CA TYR A 152 5.74 7.13 -6.76
C TYR A 152 4.50 6.82 -7.63
N PRO A 153 4.71 6.51 -8.93
CA PRO A 153 3.66 6.03 -9.83
C PRO A 153 2.99 4.76 -9.30
N ILE A 154 1.66 4.78 -9.12
CA ILE A 154 0.85 3.61 -8.76
C ILE A 154 -0.44 3.66 -9.56
N ARG A 155 -0.78 2.56 -10.21
CA ARG A 155 -2.02 2.38 -10.97
C ARG A 155 -2.84 1.24 -10.41
N ILE A 156 -4.13 1.46 -10.31
CA ILE A 156 -5.11 0.39 -10.14
C ILE A 156 -5.42 -0.15 -11.53
N LEU A 157 -4.93 -1.36 -11.82
CA LEU A 157 -5.12 -2.03 -13.11
C LEU A 157 -6.55 -2.53 -13.29
N LYS A 158 -7.11 -3.07 -12.20
CA LYS A 158 -8.50 -3.54 -12.12
C LYS A 158 -8.99 -3.41 -10.68
N THR A 159 -10.29 -3.20 -10.51
CA THR A 159 -10.94 -3.09 -9.21
C THR A 159 -12.36 -3.65 -9.28
N SER A 160 -12.93 -3.96 -8.12
CA SER A 160 -14.30 -4.46 -7.98
C SER A 160 -15.33 -3.47 -8.55
N HIS A 161 -16.37 -4.01 -9.19
CA HIS A 161 -17.54 -3.23 -9.59
C HIS A 161 -18.67 -3.26 -8.54
N SER A 162 -18.59 -4.17 -7.57
CA SER A 162 -19.59 -4.37 -6.52
C SER A 162 -19.24 -3.74 -5.16
N VAL A 163 -18.00 -3.29 -4.96
CA VAL A 163 -17.54 -2.61 -3.74
C VAL A 163 -16.99 -1.23 -4.07
N CYS A 164 -17.47 -0.20 -3.37
CA CYS A 164 -17.10 1.20 -3.59
C CYS A 164 -17.36 1.68 -5.03
N SER A 165 -18.49 1.26 -5.60
CA SER A 165 -19.04 1.81 -6.84
C SER A 165 -20.32 2.63 -6.58
N ASP A 166 -20.65 3.56 -7.48
CA ASP A 166 -21.66 4.63 -7.30
C ASP A 166 -23.05 4.15 -6.81
N ASN A 167 -23.40 2.89 -7.07
CA ASN A 167 -24.70 2.30 -6.72
C ASN A 167 -24.65 1.33 -5.54
N THR A 168 -23.52 1.24 -4.83
CA THR A 168 -23.33 0.25 -3.77
C THR A 168 -23.20 0.90 -2.40
N THR A 169 -24.02 0.43 -1.46
CA THR A 169 -23.99 0.85 -0.05
C THR A 169 -23.39 -0.27 0.79
N HIS A 170 -22.57 0.06 1.77
CA HIS A 170 -22.00 -0.92 2.70
C HIS A 170 -21.96 -0.30 4.09
N ASP A 171 -22.27 -1.07 5.13
CA ASP A 171 -22.11 -0.64 6.53
C ASP A 171 -20.62 -0.62 6.91
N LEU A 172 -19.86 -1.54 6.31
CA LEU A 172 -18.41 -1.64 6.44
C LEU A 172 -17.79 -2.05 5.10
N VAL A 173 -16.72 -1.36 4.72
CA VAL A 173 -15.85 -1.81 3.61
C VAL A 173 -14.56 -2.36 4.21
N MET A 174 -14.18 -3.55 3.75
CA MET A 174 -13.04 -4.31 4.21
C MET A 174 -12.07 -4.57 3.05
N VAL A 175 -10.83 -4.13 3.23
CA VAL A 175 -9.71 -4.39 2.33
C VAL A 175 -8.84 -5.48 2.95
N VAL A 176 -8.88 -6.67 2.35
CA VAL A 176 -8.10 -7.83 2.79
C VAL A 176 -6.75 -7.81 2.09
N LYS A 177 -5.68 -7.57 2.84
CA LYS A 177 -4.30 -7.72 2.36
C LYS A 177 -4.03 -9.20 2.11
N SER A 178 -3.80 -9.57 0.86
CA SER A 178 -3.47 -10.94 0.46
C SER A 178 -2.27 -10.93 -0.47
N GLY A 179 -1.45 -11.99 -0.44
CA GLY A 179 -0.36 -12.16 -1.39
C GLY A 179 -0.89 -12.67 -2.73
N ILE A 180 -0.27 -12.26 -3.84
CA ILE A 180 -0.68 -12.67 -5.18
C ILE A 180 -0.80 -14.21 -5.33
N LEU A 181 0.07 -14.98 -4.66
CA LEU A 181 0.10 -16.46 -4.68
C LEU A 181 -0.84 -17.13 -3.66
N ASN A 182 -1.60 -16.38 -2.86
CA ASN A 182 -2.42 -16.89 -1.76
C ASN A 182 -3.86 -17.29 -2.16
N TRP A 183 -4.06 -17.94 -3.32
CA TRP A 183 -5.41 -18.31 -3.81
C TRP A 183 -6.24 -19.07 -2.77
N GLU A 184 -5.62 -20.05 -2.09
CA GLU A 184 -6.30 -20.86 -1.09
C GLU A 184 -6.73 -20.04 0.13
N ARG A 185 -5.89 -19.10 0.60
CA ARG A 185 -6.27 -18.22 1.72
C ARG A 185 -7.46 -17.33 1.35
N ARG A 186 -7.47 -16.76 0.13
CA ARG A 186 -8.62 -15.99 -0.37
C ARG A 186 -9.88 -16.84 -0.46
N ARG A 187 -9.79 -18.08 -0.99
CA ARG A 187 -10.92 -19.03 -1.03
C ARG A 187 -11.49 -19.31 0.36
N LEU A 188 -10.62 -19.57 1.35
CA LEU A 188 -11.02 -19.80 2.73
C LEU A 188 -11.61 -18.55 3.38
N PHE A 189 -11.09 -17.36 3.08
CA PHE A 189 -11.63 -16.09 3.56
C PHE A 189 -13.04 -15.83 2.98
N ARG A 190 -13.25 -16.06 1.69
CA ARG A 190 -14.59 -16.01 1.07
C ARG A 190 -15.56 -16.98 1.72
N ALA A 191 -15.12 -18.20 2.03
CA ALA A 191 -15.95 -19.19 2.74
C ALA A 191 -16.33 -18.72 4.15
N PHE A 192 -15.40 -18.09 4.87
CA PHE A 192 -15.64 -17.49 6.17
C PHE A 192 -16.67 -16.36 6.07
N MET A 193 -16.48 -15.39 5.16
CA MET A 193 -17.39 -14.25 5.01
C MET A 193 -18.81 -14.67 4.59
N ARG A 194 -18.96 -15.77 3.83
CA ARG A 194 -20.28 -16.36 3.56
C ARG A 194 -21.01 -16.83 4.81
N ARG A 195 -20.28 -17.31 5.84
CA ARG A 195 -20.86 -17.69 7.14
C ARG A 195 -21.20 -16.45 7.96
N GLU A 196 -20.29 -15.49 8.07
CA GLU A 196 -20.53 -14.23 8.78
C GLU A 196 -21.75 -13.48 8.23
N LYS A 197 -21.94 -13.48 6.90
CA LYS A 197 -23.12 -12.91 6.26
C LYS A 197 -24.42 -13.61 6.65
N LYS A 198 -24.40 -14.93 6.89
CA LYS A 198 -25.59 -15.67 7.36
C LYS A 198 -25.91 -15.34 8.82
N LEU A 199 -24.88 -15.14 9.64
CA LEU A 199 -25.03 -14.76 11.05
C LEU A 199 -25.45 -13.29 11.21
N ASN A 200 -25.10 -12.45 10.24
CA ASN A 200 -25.36 -11.01 10.25
C ASN A 200 -26.11 -10.56 8.98
N PRO A 201 -27.35 -11.04 8.74
CA PRO A 201 -28.07 -10.82 7.48
C PRO A 201 -28.39 -9.33 7.20
N ASN A 202 -28.45 -8.50 8.25
CA ASN A 202 -28.74 -7.08 8.16
C ASN A 202 -27.49 -6.19 8.05
N THR A 203 -26.29 -6.79 8.09
CA THR A 203 -25.02 -6.05 7.98
C THR A 203 -24.42 -6.30 6.60
N LYS A 204 -24.32 -5.25 5.80
CA LYS A 204 -23.74 -5.31 4.46
C LYS A 204 -22.26 -4.96 4.50
N VAL A 205 -21.42 -6.01 4.52
CA VAL A 205 -19.96 -5.89 4.46
C VAL A 205 -19.49 -6.03 3.01
N GLY A 206 -18.83 -4.99 2.48
CA GLY A 206 -18.14 -5.04 1.19
C GLY A 206 -16.71 -5.53 1.40
N VAL A 207 -16.28 -6.55 0.66
CA VAL A 207 -14.95 -7.17 0.83
C VAL A 207 -14.20 -7.12 -0.49
N VAL A 208 -12.97 -6.64 -0.46
CA VAL A 208 -12.03 -6.71 -1.58
C VAL A 208 -10.68 -7.22 -1.12
N PHE A 209 -10.01 -8.04 -1.93
CA PHE A 209 -8.63 -8.46 -1.76
C PHE A 209 -7.70 -7.47 -2.47
N SER A 210 -6.73 -6.93 -1.75
CA SER A 210 -5.71 -6.03 -2.31
C SER A 210 -4.46 -6.80 -2.72
N LEU A 211 -4.15 -6.76 -4.01
CA LEU A 211 -3.08 -7.50 -4.67
C LEU A 211 -2.19 -6.55 -5.49
N GLY A 212 -0.91 -6.89 -5.59
CA GLY A 212 0.00 -6.33 -6.60
C GLY A 212 0.19 -7.30 -7.77
N VAL A 213 1.21 -7.07 -8.60
CA VAL A 213 1.62 -7.99 -9.68
C VAL A 213 2.70 -8.97 -9.19
N PRO A 214 2.82 -10.17 -9.80
CA PRO A 214 3.83 -11.14 -9.37
C PRO A 214 5.26 -10.66 -9.66
N ARG A 215 6.15 -10.95 -8.72
CA ARG A 215 7.60 -10.89 -8.94
C ARG A 215 7.98 -11.83 -10.09
N GLN A 216 8.67 -11.30 -11.10
CA GLN A 216 9.05 -12.08 -12.27
C GLN A 216 10.21 -13.03 -11.97
N TYR A 217 11.26 -12.55 -11.28
CA TYR A 217 12.47 -13.31 -11.01
C TYR A 217 13.04 -13.03 -9.62
N GLY A 218 13.94 -13.91 -9.15
CA GLY A 218 14.69 -13.75 -7.90
C GLY A 218 14.15 -14.57 -6.72
N GLY A 219 13.03 -15.28 -6.89
CA GLY A 219 12.47 -16.16 -5.88
C GLY A 219 12.35 -15.50 -4.50
N ARG A 220 12.68 -16.24 -3.44
CA ARG A 220 12.62 -15.77 -2.05
C ARG A 220 13.75 -14.83 -1.60
N LYS A 221 14.68 -14.46 -2.48
CA LYS A 221 15.88 -13.69 -2.15
C LYS A 221 15.70 -12.20 -2.43
N PHE A 222 16.13 -11.38 -1.48
CA PHE A 222 16.05 -9.92 -1.55
C PHE A 222 17.37 -9.32 -1.10
N ASP A 223 17.70 -8.14 -1.62
CA ASP A 223 18.77 -7.30 -1.06
C ASP A 223 18.15 -6.23 -0.18
N ARG A 224 18.71 -6.05 1.01
CA ARG A 224 18.34 -4.96 1.90
C ARG A 224 19.60 -4.36 2.49
N ASP A 225 19.91 -3.16 2.03
CA ASP A 225 21.07 -2.39 2.50
C ASP A 225 22.42 -3.12 2.28
N GLY A 226 22.51 -3.93 1.22
CA GLY A 226 23.68 -4.78 0.93
C GLY A 226 23.70 -6.12 1.66
N HIS A 227 22.61 -6.46 2.36
CA HIS A 227 22.43 -7.77 2.99
C HIS A 227 21.44 -8.64 2.22
N GLU A 228 21.83 -9.89 1.93
CA GLU A 228 20.91 -10.87 1.38
C GLU A 228 19.89 -11.30 2.45
N MET A 229 18.63 -10.97 2.21
CA MET A 229 17.48 -11.37 3.00
C MET A 229 16.80 -12.58 2.35
N VAL A 230 16.50 -13.61 3.14
CA VAL A 230 15.80 -14.81 2.66
C VAL A 230 14.42 -14.88 3.31
N LEU A 231 13.36 -14.81 2.50
CA LEU A 231 12.00 -14.96 2.99
C LEU A 231 11.71 -16.45 3.24
N GLY A 232 11.55 -16.82 4.51
CA GLY A 232 11.23 -18.20 4.91
C GLY A 232 9.75 -18.56 4.82
N GLY A 233 9.46 -19.84 5.04
CA GLY A 233 8.10 -20.38 5.15
C GLY A 233 7.34 -20.46 3.82
N PRO A 234 6.03 -20.78 3.88
CA PRO A 234 5.22 -21.07 2.69
C PRO A 234 5.20 -19.92 1.66
N ALA A 235 5.30 -18.67 2.12
CA ALA A 235 5.37 -17.52 1.22
C ALA A 235 6.65 -17.54 0.37
N GLY A 236 7.80 -17.86 0.97
CA GLY A 236 9.06 -18.00 0.24
C GLY A 236 9.09 -19.22 -0.68
N ASP A 237 8.51 -20.34 -0.24
CA ASP A 237 8.43 -21.56 -1.05
C ASP A 237 7.64 -21.35 -2.34
N LEU A 238 6.48 -20.69 -2.24
CA LEU A 238 5.67 -20.33 -3.42
C LEU A 238 6.40 -19.36 -4.35
N MET A 239 7.22 -18.44 -3.82
CA MET A 239 8.00 -17.53 -4.67
C MET A 239 9.05 -18.27 -5.51
N ASP A 240 9.66 -19.32 -4.98
CA ASP A 240 10.61 -20.13 -5.75
C ASP A 240 9.87 -21.02 -6.78
N GLU A 241 8.75 -21.63 -6.39
CA GLU A 241 7.93 -22.47 -7.28
C GLU A 241 7.41 -21.70 -8.51
N TYR A 242 7.06 -20.42 -8.33
CA TYR A 242 6.53 -19.55 -9.37
C TYR A 242 7.58 -18.60 -9.98
N ASN A 243 8.86 -18.79 -9.68
CA ASN A 243 9.93 -17.98 -10.25
C ASN A 243 9.95 -18.09 -11.79
N GLY A 244 9.87 -16.95 -12.49
CA GLY A 244 9.76 -16.89 -13.95
C GLY A 244 8.38 -17.22 -14.52
N ARG A 245 7.36 -17.47 -13.68
CA ARG A 245 6.00 -17.90 -14.09
C ARG A 245 4.95 -16.80 -13.91
N GLY A 246 5.36 -15.53 -13.98
CA GLY A 246 4.48 -14.38 -13.77
C GLY A 246 3.23 -14.36 -14.68
N ASN A 247 3.37 -14.77 -15.94
CA ASN A 247 2.23 -14.85 -16.88
C ASN A 247 1.18 -15.87 -16.43
N GLU A 248 1.60 -17.03 -15.93
CA GLU A 248 0.69 -18.06 -15.41
C GLU A 248 -0.05 -17.55 -14.17
N VAL A 249 0.68 -16.89 -13.26
CA VAL A 249 0.09 -16.28 -12.06
C VAL A 249 -0.96 -15.26 -12.46
N MET A 250 -0.65 -14.37 -13.41
CA MET A 250 -1.58 -13.36 -13.90
C MET A 250 -2.82 -13.96 -14.56
N GLN A 251 -2.68 -15.03 -15.35
CA GLN A 251 -3.83 -15.73 -15.93
C GLN A 251 -4.78 -16.26 -14.84
N LYS A 252 -4.24 -16.92 -13.80
CA LYS A 252 -5.04 -17.42 -12.68
C LYS A 252 -5.75 -16.30 -11.93
N ILE A 253 -5.10 -15.14 -11.78
CA ILE A 253 -5.69 -13.96 -11.14
C ILE A 253 -6.80 -13.39 -12.00
N GLU A 254 -6.62 -13.24 -13.30
CA GLU A 254 -7.68 -12.77 -14.20
C GLU A 254 -8.92 -13.68 -14.16
N GLU A 255 -8.72 -15.00 -14.11
CA GLU A 255 -9.81 -15.97 -13.94
C GLU A 255 -10.52 -15.79 -12.58
N GLU A 256 -9.75 -15.60 -11.50
CA GLU A 256 -10.30 -15.31 -10.18
C GLU A 256 -11.12 -14.01 -10.16
N MET A 257 -10.62 -12.95 -10.80
CA MET A 257 -11.31 -11.67 -10.92
C MET A 257 -12.64 -11.79 -11.66
N ARG A 258 -12.67 -12.55 -12.77
CA ARG A 258 -13.91 -12.83 -13.52
C ARG A 258 -14.92 -13.61 -12.69
N MET A 259 -14.46 -14.46 -11.77
CA MET A 259 -15.33 -15.32 -10.97
C MET A 259 -15.93 -14.62 -9.75
N TYR A 260 -15.19 -13.72 -9.10
CA TYR A 260 -15.57 -13.21 -7.77
C TYR A 260 -15.80 -11.69 -7.68
N ASP A 261 -15.30 -10.87 -8.62
CA ASP A 261 -15.43 -9.40 -8.59
C ASP A 261 -15.00 -8.74 -7.25
N ASP A 262 -13.99 -9.30 -6.59
CA ASP A 262 -13.57 -8.90 -5.25
C ASP A 262 -12.07 -8.63 -5.14
N ILE A 263 -11.41 -8.21 -6.23
CA ILE A 263 -9.98 -7.91 -6.24
C ILE A 263 -9.73 -6.45 -6.63
N VAL A 264 -8.87 -5.79 -5.86
CA VAL A 264 -8.16 -4.56 -6.23
C VAL A 264 -6.74 -4.96 -6.63
N LEU A 265 -6.42 -4.84 -7.92
CA LEU A 265 -5.13 -5.20 -8.47
C LEU A 265 -4.35 -3.94 -8.86
N ALA A 266 -3.16 -3.76 -8.30
CA ALA A 266 -2.29 -2.62 -8.57
C ALA A 266 -0.94 -3.01 -9.18
N ASP A 267 -0.23 -2.06 -9.80
CA ASP A 267 0.97 -2.28 -10.61
C ASP A 267 2.31 -2.28 -9.85
N TYR A 268 2.32 -2.65 -8.56
CA TYR A 268 3.55 -2.86 -7.78
C TYR A 268 3.87 -4.34 -7.60
N GLU A 269 5.15 -4.69 -7.43
CA GLU A 269 5.56 -6.07 -7.18
C GLU A 269 5.09 -6.55 -5.79
N ASP A 270 4.22 -7.56 -5.76
CA ASP A 270 3.57 -8.05 -4.54
C ASP A 270 4.47 -9.01 -3.75
N THR A 271 5.25 -8.45 -2.83
CA THR A 271 6.13 -9.20 -1.93
C THR A 271 5.99 -8.72 -0.49
N TYR A 272 6.47 -9.52 0.47
CA TYR A 272 6.46 -9.14 1.88
C TYR A 272 7.18 -7.80 2.14
N TYR A 273 8.33 -7.58 1.52
CA TYR A 273 9.10 -6.34 1.70
C TYR A 273 8.51 -5.14 0.95
N ASN A 274 7.48 -5.34 0.13
CA ASN A 274 6.70 -4.30 -0.53
C ASN A 274 5.31 -4.10 0.09
N LEU A 275 5.02 -4.64 1.28
CA LEU A 275 3.72 -4.45 1.94
C LEU A 275 3.36 -2.97 2.11
N THR A 276 4.33 -2.09 2.27
CA THR A 276 4.06 -0.66 2.40
C THR A 276 3.50 -0.04 1.10
N TRP A 277 3.88 -0.54 -0.07
CA TRP A 277 3.23 -0.17 -1.34
C TRP A 277 1.76 -0.58 -1.35
N LYS A 278 1.44 -1.75 -0.80
CA LYS A 278 0.07 -2.24 -0.62
C LYS A 278 -0.72 -1.35 0.34
N THR A 279 -0.14 -0.96 1.47
CA THR A 279 -0.77 -0.05 2.43
C THR A 279 -1.05 1.33 1.81
N VAL A 280 -0.08 1.92 1.11
CA VAL A 280 -0.26 3.18 0.38
C VAL A 280 -1.37 3.05 -0.67
N THR A 281 -1.36 1.96 -1.44
CA THR A 281 -2.39 1.65 -2.44
C THR A 281 -3.77 1.57 -1.80
N ASN A 282 -3.90 0.88 -0.66
CA ASN A 282 -5.17 0.71 0.05
C ASN A 282 -5.72 2.06 0.53
N LEU A 283 -4.88 2.91 1.13
CA LEU A 283 -5.29 4.23 1.60
C LEU A 283 -5.78 5.10 0.45
N ARG A 284 -5.05 5.12 -0.66
CA ARG A 284 -5.41 5.91 -1.85
C ARG A 284 -6.64 5.35 -2.56
N TRP A 285 -6.79 4.03 -2.63
CA TRP A 285 -7.98 3.38 -3.19
C TRP A 285 -9.23 3.69 -2.33
N ILE A 286 -9.15 3.54 -1.01
CA ILE A 286 -10.26 3.89 -0.12
C ILE A 286 -10.62 5.38 -0.29
N SER A 287 -9.62 6.26 -0.31
CA SER A 287 -9.82 7.71 -0.44
C SER A 287 -10.50 8.10 -1.76
N ALA A 288 -10.10 7.51 -2.89
CA ALA A 288 -10.59 7.87 -4.22
C ALA A 288 -11.89 7.15 -4.63
N PHE A 289 -12.10 5.90 -4.19
CA PHE A 289 -13.19 5.06 -4.69
C PHE A 289 -14.37 4.96 -3.72
N CYS A 290 -14.15 5.04 -2.40
CA CYS A 290 -15.19 4.77 -1.41
C CYS A 290 -15.92 6.04 -0.91
N ASP A 291 -17.23 5.93 -0.66
CA ASP A 291 -18.04 7.01 -0.10
C ASP A 291 -17.86 7.14 1.42
N LYS A 292 -16.95 8.04 1.81
CA LYS A 292 -16.66 8.39 3.21
C LYS A 292 -17.82 9.03 3.98
N ARG A 293 -18.90 9.46 3.31
CA ARG A 293 -20.10 10.00 4.00
C ARG A 293 -20.98 8.88 4.54
N ARG A 294 -20.99 7.73 3.85
CA ARG A 294 -21.79 6.55 4.20
C ARG A 294 -21.05 5.58 5.11
N ASN A 295 -19.71 5.57 5.08
CA ASN A 295 -18.89 4.78 5.98
C ASN A 295 -18.29 5.64 7.09
N ASP A 296 -18.36 5.17 8.33
CA ASP A 296 -17.65 5.81 9.46
C ASP A 296 -16.20 5.30 9.57
N VAL A 297 -15.96 4.06 9.17
CA VAL A 297 -14.69 3.35 9.30
C VAL A 297 -14.49 2.41 8.12
N PHE A 298 -13.23 2.22 7.73
CA PHE A 298 -12.77 1.21 6.80
C PHE A 298 -11.90 0.18 7.54
N MET A 299 -12.05 -1.09 7.22
CA MET A 299 -11.23 -2.16 7.81
C MET A 299 -10.15 -2.60 6.84
N ILE A 300 -8.91 -2.70 7.30
CA ILE A 300 -7.80 -3.31 6.57
C ILE A 300 -7.35 -4.52 7.40
N ILE A 301 -7.29 -5.72 6.81
CA ILE A 301 -7.00 -6.97 7.54
C ILE A 301 -6.14 -7.92 6.70
N ASP A 302 -5.29 -8.72 7.34
CA ASP A 302 -4.54 -9.80 6.67
C ASP A 302 -5.41 -11.02 6.34
N ASP A 303 -5.06 -11.74 5.27
CA ASP A 303 -5.77 -12.93 4.79
C ASP A 303 -5.65 -14.17 5.68
N ASP A 304 -4.80 -14.14 6.71
CA ASP A 304 -4.70 -15.14 7.77
C ASP A 304 -5.38 -14.75 9.07
N HIS A 305 -6.00 -13.57 9.16
CA HIS A 305 -6.84 -13.17 10.29
C HIS A 305 -8.32 -13.19 9.89
N ARG A 306 -9.20 -13.34 10.89
CA ARG A 306 -10.66 -13.31 10.73
C ARG A 306 -11.29 -12.49 11.85
N MET A 307 -12.58 -12.20 11.71
CA MET A 307 -13.31 -11.35 12.65
C MET A 307 -14.72 -11.85 12.95
N ASN A 308 -15.21 -11.58 14.15
CA ASN A 308 -16.62 -11.74 14.48
C ASN A 308 -17.33 -10.43 14.11
N VAL A 309 -18.14 -10.46 13.05
CA VAL A 309 -18.80 -9.27 12.52
C VAL A 309 -19.78 -8.68 13.55
N SER A 310 -20.50 -9.51 14.32
CA SER A 310 -21.42 -9.02 15.36
C SER A 310 -20.67 -8.22 16.43
N MET A 311 -19.56 -8.75 16.94
CA MET A 311 -18.72 -8.07 17.92
C MET A 311 -18.10 -6.79 17.35
N LEU A 312 -17.65 -6.82 16.09
CA LEU A 312 -17.10 -5.65 15.41
C LEU A 312 -18.13 -4.53 15.32
N MET A 313 -19.36 -4.84 14.90
CA MET A 313 -20.42 -3.82 14.81
C MET A 313 -20.83 -3.29 16.19
N GLN A 314 -20.87 -4.14 17.23
CA GLN A 314 -21.11 -3.69 18.61
C GLN A 314 -20.00 -2.75 19.12
N PHE A 315 -18.74 -3.07 18.83
CA PHE A 315 -17.61 -2.19 19.14
C PHE A 315 -17.74 -0.84 18.39
N LEU A 316 -18.02 -0.85 17.10
CA LEU A 316 -18.19 0.38 16.33
C LEU A 316 -19.39 1.22 16.78
N ALA A 317 -20.43 0.58 17.34
CA ALA A 317 -21.58 1.26 17.92
C ALA A 317 -21.29 1.88 19.30
N SER A 318 -20.34 1.32 20.07
CA SER A 318 -19.98 1.83 21.40
C SER A 318 -19.01 3.01 21.36
N VAL A 319 -18.30 3.21 20.24
CA VAL A 319 -17.37 4.33 20.05
C VAL A 319 -18.11 5.57 19.54
N PRO A 320 -17.93 6.76 20.17
CA PRO A 320 -18.46 8.03 19.67
C PRO A 320 -18.11 8.27 18.20
N ARG A 321 -19.06 8.78 17.42
CA ARG A 321 -18.91 8.89 15.95
C ARG A 321 -17.73 9.77 15.54
N ASP A 322 -17.52 10.89 16.24
CA ASP A 322 -16.37 11.78 16.02
C ASP A 322 -15.05 11.02 16.20
N LYS A 323 -14.85 10.38 17.36
CA LYS A 323 -13.64 9.61 17.66
C LYS A 323 -13.43 8.47 16.67
N LYS A 324 -14.51 7.78 16.30
CA LYS A 324 -14.51 6.69 15.32
C LYS A 324 -14.02 7.13 13.95
N ARG A 325 -14.40 8.32 13.49
CA ARG A 325 -14.05 8.85 12.17
C ARG A 325 -12.69 9.53 12.12
N THR A 326 -12.16 9.98 13.27
CA THR A 326 -10.90 10.74 13.35
C THR A 326 -9.72 9.96 13.95
N SER A 327 -9.84 8.65 14.14
CA SER A 327 -8.78 7.81 14.76
C SER A 327 -8.51 6.54 13.97
N ILE A 328 -7.37 5.90 14.26
CA ILE A 328 -7.07 4.54 13.85
C ILE A 328 -7.21 3.61 15.06
N PHE A 329 -7.97 2.52 14.93
CA PHE A 329 -8.12 1.52 15.98
C PHE A 329 -7.40 0.23 15.60
N GLY A 330 -6.73 -0.39 16.58
CA GLY A 330 -6.01 -1.63 16.40
C GLY A 330 -5.37 -2.14 17.68
N ARG A 331 -4.64 -3.26 17.60
CA ARG A 331 -3.72 -3.69 18.67
C ARG A 331 -2.46 -2.82 18.57
N ILE A 332 -2.35 -1.78 19.41
CA ILE A 332 -1.22 -0.84 19.35
C ILE A 332 0.03 -1.43 20.00
N ALA A 333 1.15 -1.39 19.27
CA ALA A 333 2.48 -1.65 19.78
C ALA A 333 3.09 -0.35 20.32
N TYR A 334 3.58 -0.33 21.56
CA TYR A 334 4.17 0.86 22.20
C TYR A 334 5.67 0.74 22.49
N GLY A 335 6.24 -0.47 22.40
CA GLY A 335 7.58 -0.76 22.91
C GLY A 335 8.38 -1.72 22.04
N ASP A 336 8.00 -1.90 20.77
CA ASP A 336 8.71 -2.76 19.85
C ASP A 336 10.03 -2.08 19.43
N TYR A 337 11.10 -2.86 19.32
CA TYR A 337 12.43 -2.39 18.92
C TYR A 337 12.77 -2.82 17.49
N ALA A 338 13.51 -1.99 16.76
CA ALA A 338 14.03 -2.33 15.44
C ALA A 338 15.00 -3.52 15.53
N SER A 339 14.78 -4.54 14.71
CA SER A 339 15.75 -5.62 14.57
C SER A 339 16.95 -5.14 13.75
N ARG A 340 18.15 -5.24 14.30
CA ARG A 340 19.41 -4.83 13.65
C ARG A 340 20.21 -5.98 13.07
N SER A 341 19.67 -7.20 13.12
CA SER A 341 20.31 -8.39 12.57
C SER A 341 19.71 -8.72 11.19
N PRO A 342 20.52 -8.73 10.11
CA PRO A 342 20.07 -9.07 8.76
C PRO A 342 19.54 -10.51 8.60
N GLN A 343 19.70 -11.36 9.60
CA GLN A 343 19.18 -12.73 9.57
C GLN A 343 17.67 -12.79 9.86
N TYR A 344 17.10 -11.72 10.43
CA TYR A 344 15.68 -11.69 10.78
C TYR A 344 14.85 -10.99 9.71
N LYS A 345 13.67 -11.54 9.44
CA LYS A 345 12.66 -10.99 8.52
C LYS A 345 12.32 -9.52 8.79
N LEU A 346 12.43 -9.08 10.05
CA LEU A 346 12.11 -7.72 10.48
C LEU A 346 13.31 -6.77 10.54
N TYR A 347 14.44 -7.13 9.92
CA TYR A 347 15.64 -6.29 9.86
C TYR A 347 15.32 -4.86 9.35
N LEU A 348 15.87 -3.86 10.02
CA LEU A 348 15.85 -2.45 9.64
C LEU A 348 17.27 -1.87 9.80
N SER A 349 17.82 -1.28 8.75
CA SER A 349 19.13 -0.63 8.84
C SER A 349 19.04 0.72 9.56
N TYR A 350 20.18 1.23 10.04
CA TYR A 350 20.23 2.57 10.65
C TYR A 350 20.01 3.69 9.63
N ARG A 351 20.23 3.45 8.32
CA ARG A 351 19.91 4.41 7.25
C ARG A 351 18.40 4.52 7.02
N GLU A 352 17.68 3.44 7.25
CA GLU A 352 16.22 3.37 7.11
C GLU A 352 15.51 3.93 8.35
N ILE A 353 15.95 3.50 9.53
CA ILE A 353 15.41 3.89 10.84
C ILE A 353 16.59 4.03 11.84
N PRO A 354 17.08 5.26 12.09
CA PRO A 354 18.25 5.49 12.95
C PRO A 354 18.07 5.11 14.42
N TRP A 355 16.85 5.18 14.95
CA TRP A 355 16.49 4.92 16.36
C TRP A 355 16.03 3.49 16.60
N ASP A 356 16.19 2.98 17.82
CA ASP A 356 15.84 1.59 18.13
C ASP A 356 14.41 1.41 18.62
N LEU A 357 13.82 2.35 19.37
CA LEU A 357 12.44 2.25 19.87
C LEU A 357 11.45 2.75 18.81
N MET A 358 10.54 1.91 18.35
CA MET A 358 9.59 2.27 17.29
C MET A 358 8.51 3.25 17.77
N CYS A 359 8.14 4.20 16.91
CA CYS A 359 6.98 5.06 17.12
C CYS A 359 5.73 4.18 17.29
N PRO A 360 4.81 4.47 18.24
CA PRO A 360 3.62 3.64 18.41
C PRO A 360 2.86 3.42 17.10
N TYR A 361 2.43 2.18 16.87
CA TYR A 361 1.76 1.79 15.63
C TYR A 361 0.70 0.70 15.85
N PRO A 362 -0.38 0.66 15.04
CA PRO A 362 -1.31 -0.46 15.05
C PRO A 362 -0.67 -1.65 14.34
N ARG A 363 -0.62 -2.82 14.98
CA ARG A 363 -0.02 -4.02 14.40
C ARG A 363 -0.62 -4.39 13.04
N GLY A 364 0.22 -4.91 12.14
CA GLY A 364 -0.10 -5.12 10.73
C GLY A 364 -1.33 -5.97 10.40
N PHE A 365 -1.76 -6.86 11.30
CA PHE A 365 -2.81 -7.84 11.00
C PHE A 365 -4.21 -7.26 10.82
N CYS A 366 -4.54 -6.15 11.50
CA CYS A 366 -5.85 -5.51 11.40
C CYS A 366 -5.81 -4.05 11.85
N GLN A 367 -6.39 -3.16 11.04
CA GLN A 367 -6.61 -1.76 11.37
C GLN A 367 -8.01 -1.33 10.98
N LEU A 368 -8.61 -0.50 11.82
CA LEU A 368 -9.85 0.22 11.55
C LEU A 368 -9.51 1.70 11.36
N VAL A 369 -9.65 2.20 10.14
CA VAL A 369 -9.28 3.56 9.75
C VAL A 369 -10.53 4.42 9.65
N GLY A 370 -10.58 5.49 10.43
CA GLY A 370 -11.69 6.45 10.42
C GLY A 370 -11.87 7.14 9.05
N ALA A 371 -13.11 7.40 8.67
CA ALA A 371 -13.41 7.95 7.35
C ALA A 371 -12.95 9.40 7.12
N ASP A 372 -12.81 10.21 8.18
CA ASP A 372 -12.42 11.62 8.04
C ASP A 372 -10.90 11.82 7.91
N ILE A 373 -10.10 10.80 8.25
CA ILE A 373 -8.63 10.83 8.18
C ILE A 373 -8.07 10.16 6.92
N VAL A 374 -8.85 9.36 6.20
CA VAL A 374 -8.30 8.54 5.09
C VAL A 374 -7.78 9.37 3.92
N ASP A 375 -8.39 10.53 3.63
CA ASP A 375 -7.88 11.47 2.61
C ASP A 375 -6.54 12.06 3.05
N ASP A 376 -6.43 12.44 4.32
CA ASP A 376 -5.23 13.03 4.91
C ASP A 376 -4.09 12.00 4.92
N MET A 377 -4.39 10.74 5.23
CA MET A 377 -3.46 9.63 5.15
C MET A 377 -3.02 9.32 3.72
N ALA A 378 -3.96 9.31 2.76
CA ALA A 378 -3.65 9.13 1.34
C ALA A 378 -2.73 10.23 0.80
N ILE A 379 -2.94 11.48 1.23
CA ILE A 379 -2.10 12.61 0.87
C ILE A 379 -0.74 12.55 1.57
N GLY A 380 -0.74 12.37 2.90
CA GLY A 380 0.47 12.31 3.71
C GLY A 380 1.38 11.15 3.34
N SER A 381 0.83 10.10 2.72
CA SER A 381 1.60 8.97 2.20
C SER A 381 2.66 9.38 1.18
N ALA A 382 2.42 10.46 0.44
CA ALA A 382 3.33 11.00 -0.56
C ALA A 382 4.50 11.82 0.04
N TYR A 383 4.38 12.24 1.29
CA TYR A 383 5.35 13.06 2.03
C TYR A 383 6.01 12.28 3.19
N THR A 384 5.84 10.96 3.19
CA THR A 384 6.38 10.07 4.21
C THR A 384 7.13 8.95 3.51
N ARG A 385 8.42 8.81 3.81
CA ARG A 385 9.25 7.76 3.22
C ARG A 385 8.62 6.42 3.56
N TYR A 386 8.44 5.59 2.55
CA TYR A 386 7.75 4.32 2.72
C TYR A 386 8.51 3.12 2.14
N PRO A 387 9.42 3.26 1.15
CA PRO A 387 10.26 2.14 0.77
C PRO A 387 11.02 1.57 1.97
N TYR A 388 11.10 0.24 2.02
CA TYR A 388 11.84 -0.57 2.99
C TYR A 388 11.31 -0.60 4.43
N VAL A 389 10.59 0.41 4.92
CA VAL A 389 10.02 0.35 6.29
C VAL A 389 8.83 -0.61 6.34
N HIS A 390 8.74 -1.42 7.41
CA HIS A 390 7.59 -2.31 7.65
C HIS A 390 6.29 -1.51 7.66
N GLU A 391 5.24 -2.04 7.06
CA GLU A 391 4.05 -1.28 6.70
C GLU A 391 3.26 -0.76 7.91
N ASP A 392 3.31 -1.49 9.01
CA ASP A 392 2.65 -1.12 10.26
C ASP A 392 3.42 -0.04 11.00
N VAL A 393 4.75 -0.16 11.10
CA VAL A 393 5.65 0.91 11.59
C VAL A 393 5.49 2.18 10.75
N TYR A 394 5.43 2.05 9.42
CA TYR A 394 5.16 3.16 8.51
C TYR A 394 3.81 3.84 8.82
N LEU A 395 2.76 3.05 9.06
CA LEU A 395 1.44 3.57 9.38
C LEU A 395 1.44 4.36 10.69
N GLY A 396 2.20 3.92 11.70
CA GLY A 396 2.43 4.65 12.95
C GLY A 396 3.16 5.98 12.73
N LEU A 397 4.22 5.99 11.93
CA LEU A 397 4.95 7.22 11.56
C LEU A 397 4.07 8.20 10.79
N LEU A 398 3.28 7.71 9.83
CA LEU A 398 2.33 8.52 9.07
C LEU A 398 1.26 9.14 10.00
N ALA A 399 0.70 8.34 10.91
CA ALA A 399 -0.27 8.82 11.90
C ALA A 399 0.35 9.87 12.82
N PHE A 400 1.58 9.65 13.29
CA PHE A 400 2.33 10.60 14.12
C PHE A 400 2.54 11.94 13.40
N LYS A 401 2.97 11.93 12.14
CA LYS A 401 3.17 13.14 11.34
C LYS A 401 1.88 13.93 11.11
N LEU A 402 0.77 13.22 10.93
CA LEU A 402 -0.55 13.82 10.72
C LEU A 402 -1.27 14.19 12.03
N GLY A 403 -0.71 13.85 13.20
CA GLY A 403 -1.36 14.05 14.49
C GLY A 403 -2.62 13.19 14.68
N ILE A 404 -2.71 12.04 14.00
CA ILE A 404 -3.84 11.13 14.05
C ILE A 404 -3.77 10.26 15.32
N PRO A 405 -4.80 10.26 16.18
CA PRO A 405 -4.82 9.41 17.36
C PRO A 405 -4.88 7.91 17.04
N LEU A 406 -4.05 7.13 17.73
CA LEU A 406 -4.14 5.67 17.77
C LEU A 406 -4.97 5.23 18.99
N GLN A 407 -5.87 4.28 18.78
CA GLN A 407 -6.78 3.77 19.81
C GLN A 407 -6.59 2.26 19.97
N HIS A 408 -6.18 1.86 21.17
CA HIS A 408 -5.91 0.47 21.48
C HIS A 408 -7.19 -0.34 21.66
N VAL A 409 -7.25 -1.51 21.01
CA VAL A 409 -8.37 -2.45 21.09
C VAL A 409 -7.89 -3.79 21.65
N ASN A 410 -8.33 -4.11 22.87
CA ASN A 410 -7.91 -5.31 23.59
C ASN A 410 -8.45 -6.62 22.99
N THR A 411 -9.51 -6.58 22.17
CA THR A 411 -10.14 -7.76 21.58
C THR A 411 -9.61 -8.13 20.20
N MET A 412 -8.51 -7.50 19.77
CA MET A 412 -7.79 -7.84 18.55
C MET A 412 -6.48 -8.55 18.91
N PHE A 413 -6.36 -9.83 18.58
CA PHE A 413 -5.21 -10.65 18.96
C PHE A 413 -4.24 -10.87 17.80
N ASP A 414 -2.95 -10.68 18.08
CA ASP A 414 -1.86 -10.98 17.15
C ASP A 414 -1.45 -12.47 17.21
N HIS A 415 -0.51 -12.87 16.34
CA HIS A 415 -0.01 -14.25 16.25
C HIS A 415 0.79 -14.72 17.49
N ARG A 416 1.30 -13.82 18.33
CA ARG A 416 2.09 -14.14 19.54
C ARG A 416 1.19 -14.33 20.76
N GLU A 417 -0.05 -13.90 20.67
CA GLU A 417 -1.08 -14.13 21.70
C GLU A 417 -1.70 -15.54 21.57
N LEU A 418 -1.37 -16.26 20.48
CA LEU A 418 -1.67 -17.67 20.25
C LEU A 418 -1.01 -18.55 21.31
N GLY A 419 -1.84 -19.23 22.10
CA GLY A 419 -1.40 -20.19 23.11
C GLY A 419 -1.27 -19.62 24.52
N ASN A 420 -1.60 -18.34 24.76
CA ASN A 420 -1.74 -17.82 26.12
C ASN A 420 -3.01 -18.42 26.77
N PRO A 421 -2.90 -19.27 27.82
CA PRO A 421 -4.05 -19.93 28.44
C PRO A 421 -5.08 -18.94 29.02
N GLU A 422 -4.64 -17.76 29.44
CA GLU A 422 -5.49 -16.72 30.02
C GLU A 422 -6.36 -16.01 28.97
N LEU A 423 -5.90 -15.98 27.71
CA LEU A 423 -6.63 -15.36 26.60
C LEU A 423 -7.56 -16.33 25.86
N ASN A 424 -7.38 -17.65 26.04
CA ASN A 424 -8.20 -18.68 25.39
C ASN A 424 -9.68 -18.67 25.84
N SER A 425 -10.00 -18.05 26.98
CA SER A 425 -11.36 -17.88 27.49
C SER A 425 -11.99 -16.53 27.12
N SER A 426 -11.21 -15.59 26.58
CA SER A 426 -11.68 -14.25 26.24
C SER A 426 -12.30 -14.21 24.84
N PRO A 427 -13.43 -13.51 24.65
CA PRO A 427 -14.01 -13.34 23.33
C PRO A 427 -13.10 -12.45 22.47
N PHE A 428 -12.65 -12.97 21.33
CA PHE A 428 -11.84 -12.23 20.37
C PHE A 428 -12.72 -11.66 19.25
N MET A 429 -12.57 -10.36 19.00
CA MET A 429 -13.22 -9.67 17.89
C MET A 429 -12.47 -9.93 16.58
N VAL A 430 -11.13 -9.92 16.64
CA VAL A 430 -10.23 -10.26 15.52
C VAL A 430 -9.14 -11.17 16.05
N ALA A 431 -8.85 -12.26 15.34
CA ALA A 431 -7.77 -13.17 15.69
C ALA A 431 -7.29 -13.94 14.45
N GLU A 432 -6.13 -14.59 14.56
CA GLU A 432 -5.61 -15.49 13.53
C GLU A 432 -6.66 -16.58 13.19
N SER A 433 -6.74 -16.95 11.92
CA SER A 433 -7.68 -17.93 11.37
C SER A 433 -7.64 -19.31 12.05
N SER A 434 -6.54 -19.66 12.73
CA SER A 434 -6.38 -20.87 13.54
C SER A 434 -7.34 -20.91 14.74
N TYR A 435 -7.64 -19.77 15.37
CA TYR A 435 -8.58 -19.66 16.51
C TYR A 435 -10.02 -20.01 16.13
N TRP A 436 -10.39 -19.72 14.88
CA TRP A 436 -11.75 -19.92 14.35
C TRP A 436 -12.00 -21.38 13.95
N LYS A 437 -10.97 -22.23 14.03
CA LYS A 437 -11.10 -23.69 13.87
C LYS A 437 -11.33 -24.38 15.22
N MET A 438 -10.91 -23.79 16.35
CA MET A 438 -11.00 -24.40 17.68
C MET A 438 -12.30 -24.05 18.42
N THR A 439 -12.93 -22.93 18.09
CA THR A 439 -14.27 -22.56 18.58
C THR A 439 -15.32 -23.28 17.73
N ARG A 440 -15.69 -24.49 18.20
CA ARG A 440 -16.75 -25.40 17.72
C ARG A 440 -17.48 -24.98 16.43
N LEU A 441 -17.18 -25.74 15.36
CA LEU A 441 -17.99 -25.93 14.14
C LEU A 441 -19.49 -26.03 14.42
#